data_AF-A0A7C3C4Z1-F1
#
_entry.id   AF-A0A7C3C4Z1-F1
#
_cell.length_a   1.000
_cell.length_b   1.000
_cell.length_c   1.000
_cell.angle_alpha   90.00
_cell.angle_beta   90.00
_cell.angle_gamma   90.00
#
_symmetry.space_group_name_H-M   'P 1'
#
loop_
_entity.id
_entity.type
_entity.pdbx_description
1 polymer ?
#
loop_
_entity_poly.entity_id
_entity_poly.type
_entity_poly.pdbx_seq_one_letter_code
_entity_poly.pdbx_strand_id
1 'polypeptide(L)' 'MPQELKNLARCCRIEGDGHLHILGVTADSRKVREGWLFAALPGTRTDGVK' A
#
# COMPACT_ATOMS: atom_id res chain seq x y z
N MET A 1 -13.28 -8.41 -0.02
CA MET A 1 -14.06 -7.26 0.46
C MET A 1 -13.14 -6.05 0.45
N PRO A 2 -13.45 -4.99 -0.31
CA PRO A 2 -12.68 -3.74 -0.28
C PRO A 2 -12.64 -3.17 1.14
N GLN A 3 -11.50 -2.62 1.55
CA GLN A 3 -11.33 -1.95 2.84
C GLN A 3 -10.89 -0.50 2.59
N GLU A 4 -11.45 0.47 3.31
CA GLU A 4 -10.93 1.84 3.26
C GLU A 4 -9.52 1.91 3.89
N LEU A 5 -8.62 2.66 3.28
CA LEU A 5 -7.24 2.80 3.73
C LEU A 5 -7.14 3.28 5.19
N LYS A 6 -7.99 4.23 5.60
CA LYS A 6 -8.04 4.74 6.99
C LYS A 6 -8.32 3.66 8.03
N ASN A 7 -9.05 2.61 7.66
CA ASN A 7 -9.37 1.50 8.55
C ASN A 7 -8.22 0.49 8.64
N LEU A 8 -7.40 0.39 7.59
CA LEU A 8 -6.20 -0.45 7.58
C LEU A 8 -5.01 0.21 8.29
N ALA A 9 -4.82 1.52 8.10
CA ALA A 9 -3.65 2.25 8.55
C ALA A 9 -3.89 3.06 9.84
N ARG A 10 -4.63 2.48 10.81
CA ARG A 10 -5.09 3.18 12.03
C ARG A 10 -3.98 3.78 12.89
N CYS A 11 -2.78 3.21 12.83
CA CYS A 11 -1.61 3.66 13.58
C CYS A 11 -0.64 4.50 12.73
N CYS A 12 -1.03 4.86 11.51
CA CYS A 12 -0.18 5.58 10.57
C CYS A 12 -0.81 6.93 10.25
N ARG A 13 0.04 7.91 9.96
CA ARG A 13 -0.40 9.15 9.32
C ARG A 13 -0.65 8.84 7.84
N ILE A 14 -1.83 9.20 7.35
CA ILE A 14 -2.16 9.14 5.92
C ILE A 14 -2.04 10.56 5.38
N GLU A 15 -1.27 10.71 4.31
CA GLU A 15 -1.26 11.92 3.49
C GLU A 15 -1.92 11.58 2.15
N GLY A 16 -3.03 12.25 1.83
CA GLY A 16 -3.89 11.93 0.69
C GLY A 16 -5.28 11.43 1.11
N ASP A 17 -5.92 10.67 0.23
CA ASP A 17 -7.30 10.18 0.44
C ASP A 17 -7.33 8.88 1.26
N GLY A 18 -7.66 9.00 2.56
CA GLY A 18 -7.86 7.86 3.44
C GLY A 18 -9.16 7.06 3.19
N HIS A 19 -10.09 7.57 2.40
CA HIS A 19 -11.32 6.87 2.02
C HIS A 19 -11.14 5.97 0.80
N LEU A 20 -9.96 5.99 0.18
CA LEU A 20 -9.66 5.13 -0.96
C LEU A 20 -9.83 3.65 -0.56
N HIS A 21 -10.63 2.93 -1.34
CA HIS A 21 -10.82 1.49 -1.16
C HIS A 21 -9.63 0.71 -1.72
N ILE A 22 -9.03 -0.11 -0.86
CA ILE A 22 -7.91 -0.98 -1.19
C ILE A 22 -8.43 -2.42 -1.31
N LEU A 23 -8.03 -3.12 -2.37
CA LEU A 23 -8.41 -4.50 -2.65
C LEU A 23 -7.37 -5.53 -2.21
N GLY A 24 -6.13 -5.08 -1.94
CA GLY A 24 -5.02 -5.91 -1.48
C GLY A 24 -3.76 -5.08 -1.24
N VAL A 25 -2.72 -5.69 -0.68
CA VAL A 25 -1.41 -5.05 -0.44
C VAL A 25 -0.28 -5.97 -0.86
N THR A 26 0.75 -5.43 -1.50
CA THR A 26 1.98 -6.16 -1.83
C THR A 26 3.20 -5.24 -1.80
N ALA A 27 4.34 -5.77 -1.35
CA ALA A 27 5.65 -5.12 -1.48
C ALA A 27 6.41 -5.57 -2.74
N ASP A 28 5.86 -6.50 -3.51
CA ASP A 28 6.41 -6.93 -4.80
C ASP A 28 5.64 -6.24 -5.93
N SER A 29 6.26 -5.24 -6.55
CA SER A 29 5.68 -4.44 -7.64
C SER A 29 5.30 -5.30 -8.86
N ARG A 30 5.98 -6.44 -9.06
CA ARG A 30 5.68 -7.38 -10.17
C ARG A 30 4.39 -8.16 -9.96
N LYS A 31 3.82 -8.11 -8.76
CA LYS A 31 2.59 -8.79 -8.38
C LYS A 31 1.42 -7.84 -8.16
N VAL A 32 1.62 -6.53 -8.30
CA VAL A 32 0.55 -5.53 -8.13
C VAL A 32 -0.59 -5.80 -9.11
N ARG A 33 -1.82 -5.53 -8.67
CA ARG A 33 -3.04 -5.63 -9.47
C ARG A 33 -3.83 -4.34 -9.32
N GLU A 34 -4.81 -4.13 -10.20
CA GLU A 34 -5.70 -2.99 -10.09
C GLU A 34 -6.37 -2.92 -8.70
N GLY A 35 -6.36 -1.73 -8.11
CA GLY A 35 -6.89 -1.48 -6.76
C GLY A 35 -6.03 -1.98 -5.59
N TRP A 36 -4.81 -2.49 -5.82
CA TRP A 36 -3.89 -2.88 -4.75
C TRP A 36 -3.00 -1.73 -4.30
N LEU A 37 -2.65 -1.73 -3.02
CA LEU A 37 -1.62 -0.88 -2.44
C LEU A 37 -0.24 -1.50 -2.64
N PHE A 38 0.67 -0.76 -3.28
CA PHE A 38 2.08 -1.11 -3.33
C PHE A 38 2.82 -0.54 -2.11
N ALA A 39 3.47 -1.40 -1.34
CA ALA A 39 4.32 -1.00 -0.23
C ALA A 39 5.78 -0.93 -0.68
N ALA A 40 6.24 0.27 -1.03
CA ALA A 40 7.64 0.56 -1.37
C ALA A 40 8.50 0.58 -0.10
N LEU A 41 8.92 -0.61 0.35
CA LEU A 41 9.71 -0.75 1.57
C LEU A 41 11.22 -0.58 1.27
N PRO A 42 12.01 0.01 2.19
CA PRO A 42 13.46 -0.02 2.11
C PRO A 42 13.96 -1.46 2.10
N GLY A 43 14.91 -1.77 1.23
CA GLY A 43 15.55 -3.09 1.19
C GLY A 43 17.06 -3.02 1.35
N THR A 44 17.64 -4.13 1.80
CA THR A 44 19.09 -4.25 2.02
C THR A 44 19.89 -4.41 0.73
N ARG A 45 19.23 -4.82 -0.36
CA ARG A 45 19.84 -5.02 -1.70
C ARG A 45 19.25 -4.08 -2.76
N THR A 46 17.95 -3.81 -2.67
CA THR A 46 17.20 -2.98 -3.60
C THR A 46 16.13 -2.25 -2.82
N ASP A 47 15.97 -0.96 -3.07
CA ASP A 47 15.00 -0.09 -2.39
C ASP A 47 13.72 -0.03 -3.22
N GLY A 48 12.57 -0.35 -2.64
CA GLY A 48 11.29 -0.37 -3.36
C GLY A 48 10.81 1.01 -3.84
N VAL A 49 11.46 2.09 -3.37
CA VAL A 49 11.19 3.47 -3.81
C VAL A 49 11.99 3.84 -5.06
N LYS A 50 13.07 3.12 -5.37
CA LYS A 50 14.01 3.44 -6.46
C LYS A 50 13.78 2.56 -7.68
#